data_AF-A0A9Q7BCS4-F1
#
_entry.id   AF-A0A9Q7BCS4-F1
#
_cell.length_a   1.000
_cell.length_b   1.000
_cell.length_c   1.000
_cell.angle_alpha   90.00
_cell.angle_beta   90.00
_cell.angle_gamma   90.00
#
_symmetry.space_group_name_H-M   'P 1'
#
loop_
_entity.id
_entity.type
_entity.pdbx_description
1 polymer ?
#
loop_
_entity_poly.entity_id
_entity_poly.type
_entity_poly.pdbx_seq_one_letter_code
_entity_poly.pdbx_strand_id
1 'polypeptide(L)'
;MSTPTIDHRAVFLQQRAVRHELLSRSAASYFCNRASPCVVHLCRLRKCHRDRVCSGPMRTSAVLLDRLNELHRLGLPSSACTVLPACLSAADKDLLQIFEEWRDWWTPRLKNLPEMTWPQLSKVLRYSMRRDCDEGDLSEDGDNDL
;
A
#
# COMPACT_ATOMS: atom_id res chain seq x y z
N MET A 1 -38.72 20.44 4.33
CA MET A 1 -37.74 19.41 3.91
C MET A 1 -36.37 20.04 4.02
N SER A 2 -35.63 19.75 5.09
CA SER A 2 -34.30 20.32 5.32
C SER A 2 -33.32 19.63 4.37
N THR A 3 -32.64 20.39 3.53
CA THR A 3 -31.56 19.89 2.70
C THR A 3 -30.44 19.37 3.60
N PRO A 4 -29.90 18.16 3.38
CA PRO A 4 -28.79 17.67 4.17
C PRO A 4 -27.59 18.59 3.94
N THR A 5 -27.09 19.20 5.01
CA THR A 5 -25.84 19.96 4.98
C THR A 5 -24.70 18.98 4.76
N ILE A 6 -24.14 18.97 3.55
CA ILE A 6 -22.98 18.13 3.22
C ILE A 6 -21.76 18.76 3.86
N ASP A 7 -21.14 18.07 4.82
CA ASP A 7 -19.83 18.45 5.34
C ASP A 7 -18.76 18.07 4.31
N HIS A 8 -18.42 19.03 3.45
CA HIS A 8 -17.38 18.86 2.44
C HIS A 8 -16.01 18.48 3.01
N ARG A 9 -15.70 18.90 4.25
CA ARG A 9 -14.44 18.54 4.92
C ARG A 9 -14.43 17.06 5.30
N ALA A 10 -15.54 16.55 5.85
CA ALA A 10 -15.68 15.14 6.17
C ALA A 10 -15.55 14.26 4.91
N VAL A 11 -16.22 14.64 3.82
CA VAL A 11 -16.13 13.93 2.53
C VAL A 11 -14.70 13.91 2.00
N PHE A 12 -13.99 15.04 2.02
CA PHE A 12 -12.59 15.13 1.59
C PHE A 12 -11.67 14.23 2.42
N LEU A 13 -11.80 14.24 3.75
CA LEU A 13 -10.99 13.40 4.64
C LEU A 13 -11.25 11.91 4.41
N GLN A 14 -12.51 11.53 4.16
CA GLN A 14 -12.88 10.16 3.83
C GLN A 14 -12.25 9.70 2.51
N GLN A 15 -12.34 10.51 1.45
CA GLN A 15 -11.70 10.20 0.16
C GLN A 15 -10.19 10.05 0.30
N ARG A 16 -9.55 10.93 1.08
CA ARG A 16 -8.12 10.87 1.35
C ARG A 16 -7.74 9.59 2.11
N ALA A 17 -8.53 9.18 3.11
CA ALA A 17 -8.30 7.94 3.84
C ALA A 17 -8.46 6.69 2.95
N VAL A 18 -9.50 6.64 2.11
CA VAL A 18 -9.71 5.55 1.15
C VAL A 18 -8.53 5.46 0.17
N ARG A 19 -8.13 6.60 -0.41
CA ARG A 19 -6.99 6.66 -1.34
C ARG A 19 -5.69 6.21 -0.66
N HIS A 20 -5.45 6.63 0.58
CA HIS A 20 -4.31 6.22 1.37
C HIS A 20 -4.26 4.72 1.61
N GLU A 21 -5.40 4.11 1.93
CA GLU A 21 -5.51 2.66 2.09
C GLU A 21 -5.21 1.93 0.78
N LEU A 22 -5.81 2.36 -0.34
CA LEU A 22 -5.56 1.76 -1.66
C LEU A 22 -4.07 1.83 -2.05
N LEU A 23 -3.45 3.00 -1.90
CA LEU A 23 -2.03 3.22 -2.19
C LEU A 23 -1.15 2.34 -1.29
N SER A 24 -1.38 2.39 0.02
CA SER A 24 -0.54 1.69 0.99
C SER A 24 -0.60 0.19 0.82
N ARG A 25 -1.78 -0.38 0.58
CA ARG A 25 -1.94 -1.82 0.34
C ARG A 25 -1.36 -2.26 -1.00
N SER A 26 -1.51 -1.45 -2.06
CA SER A 26 -0.93 -1.76 -3.37
C SER A 26 0.60 -1.76 -3.29
N ALA A 27 1.18 -0.71 -2.73
CA ALA A 27 2.61 -0.61 -2.50
C ALA A 27 3.12 -1.77 -1.62
N ALA A 28 2.43 -2.09 -0.52
CA ALA A 28 2.81 -3.19 0.35
C ALA A 28 2.71 -4.57 -0.33
N SER A 29 1.79 -4.74 -1.28
CA SER A 29 1.67 -5.98 -2.06
C SER A 29 2.96 -6.26 -2.83
N TYR A 30 3.52 -5.24 -3.48
CA TYR A 30 4.80 -5.34 -4.19
C TYR A 30 5.99 -5.37 -3.24
N PHE A 31 6.04 -4.43 -2.31
CA PHE A 31 7.16 -4.27 -1.38
C PHE A 31 7.37 -5.55 -0.55
N CYS A 32 6.34 -6.02 0.15
CA CYS A 32 6.46 -7.14 1.09
C CYS A 32 6.34 -8.54 0.47
N ASN A 33 5.88 -8.69 -0.78
CA ASN A 33 5.69 -10.02 -1.38
C ASN A 33 6.48 -10.24 -2.67
N ARG A 34 7.23 -9.25 -3.15
CA ARG A 34 7.91 -9.34 -4.46
C ARG A 34 9.23 -8.60 -4.60
N ALA A 35 9.30 -7.34 -4.16
CA ALA A 35 10.37 -6.43 -4.61
C ALA A 35 11.74 -6.68 -3.96
N SER A 36 11.81 -7.24 -2.75
CA SER A 36 13.11 -7.49 -2.11
C SER A 36 13.07 -8.72 -1.19
N PRO A 37 13.98 -9.70 -1.37
CA PRO A 37 14.15 -10.81 -0.45
C PRO A 37 14.36 -10.35 0.99
N CYS A 38 15.00 -9.18 1.18
CA CYS A 38 15.32 -8.56 2.47
C CYS A 38 14.09 -8.01 3.22
N VAL A 39 12.93 -7.93 2.57
CA VAL A 39 11.71 -7.38 3.18
C VAL A 39 10.51 -8.32 3.07
N VAL A 40 10.64 -9.45 2.36
CA VAL A 40 9.60 -10.48 2.24
C VAL A 40 9.13 -10.98 3.62
N HIS A 41 10.05 -11.04 4.59
CA HIS A 41 9.78 -11.52 5.95
C HIS A 41 9.04 -10.51 6.85
N LEU A 42 8.82 -9.27 6.39
CA LEU A 42 8.04 -8.28 7.13
C LEU A 42 6.57 -8.68 7.24
N CYS A 43 6.02 -9.24 6.16
CA CYS A 43 4.66 -9.75 6.20
C CYS A 43 4.67 -11.15 6.78
N ARG A 44 4.02 -11.35 7.94
CA ARG A 44 3.85 -12.70 8.53
C ARG A 44 2.50 -13.33 8.19
N LEU A 45 1.66 -12.63 7.41
CA LEU A 45 0.33 -13.10 7.06
C LEU A 45 0.40 -14.08 5.89
N ARG A 46 0.20 -15.37 6.18
CA ARG A 46 0.18 -16.45 5.17
C ARG A 46 -0.74 -16.17 3.98
N LYS A 47 -1.90 -15.53 4.23
CA LYS A 47 -2.84 -15.15 3.17
C LYS A 47 -2.23 -14.14 2.19
N CYS A 48 -1.46 -13.16 2.67
CA CYS A 48 -0.80 -12.18 1.82
C CYS A 48 0.23 -12.85 0.90
N HIS A 49 1.03 -13.77 1.45
CA HIS A 49 1.99 -14.56 0.68
C HIS A 49 1.31 -15.43 -0.38
N ARG A 50 0.29 -16.18 0.02
CA ARG A 50 -0.47 -17.06 -0.89
C ARG A 50 -1.11 -16.28 -2.04
N ASP A 51 -1.70 -15.13 -1.73
CA ASP A 51 -2.41 -14.31 -2.70
C ASP A 51 -1.49 -13.30 -3.42
N ARG A 52 -0.23 -13.18 -2.99
CA ARG A 52 0.76 -12.14 -3.35
C ARG A 52 0.22 -10.70 -3.25
N VAL A 53 -0.81 -10.49 -2.44
CA VAL A 53 -1.52 -9.21 -2.28
C VAL A 53 -1.79 -8.95 -0.80
N CYS A 54 -1.54 -7.72 -0.38
CA CYS A 54 -1.68 -7.30 1.01
C CYS A 54 -3.16 -7.28 1.46
N SER A 55 -3.57 -8.30 2.19
CA SER A 55 -4.90 -8.43 2.81
C SER A 55 -4.92 -8.15 4.32
N GLY A 56 -3.80 -7.71 4.89
CA GLY A 56 -3.67 -7.44 6.31
C GLY A 56 -4.54 -6.28 6.81
N PRO A 57 -4.86 -6.21 8.11
CA PRO A 57 -5.57 -5.07 8.67
C PRO A 57 -4.71 -3.80 8.60
N MET A 58 -5.36 -2.65 8.45
CA MET A 58 -4.71 -1.34 8.58
C MET A 58 -4.54 -1.03 10.08
N ARG A 59 -3.35 -0.60 10.50
CA ARG A 59 -2.98 -0.30 11.87
C ARG A 59 -2.24 1.02 11.93
N THR A 60 -2.42 1.77 13.01
CA THR A 60 -1.66 3.00 13.26
C THR A 60 -0.16 2.69 13.28
N SER A 61 0.62 3.43 12.51
CA SER A 61 2.08 3.40 12.60
C SER A 61 2.55 4.42 13.63
N ALA A 62 3.40 4.00 14.56
CA ALA A 62 3.99 4.90 15.56
C ALA A 62 4.80 6.02 14.90
N VAL A 63 5.59 5.70 13.88
CA VAL A 63 6.40 6.68 13.14
C VAL A 63 5.52 7.71 12.43
N LEU A 64 4.43 7.28 11.77
CA LEU A 64 3.50 8.22 11.15
C LEU A 64 2.75 9.05 12.18
N LEU A 65 2.37 8.45 13.32
CA LEU A 65 1.71 9.15 14.40
C LEU A 65 2.60 10.27 14.99
N ASP A 66 3.88 9.97 15.21
CA ASP A 66 4.86 10.96 15.69
C ASP A 66 5.01 12.12 14.69
N ARG A 67 5.09 11.83 13.39
CA ARG A 67 5.14 12.86 12.35
C ARG A 67 3.90 13.74 12.35
N LEU A 68 2.71 13.17 12.55
CA LEU A 68 1.48 13.96 12.60
C LEU A 68 1.38 14.80 13.87
N ASN A 69 1.86 14.28 15.01
CA ASN A 69 1.94 15.07 16.23
C ASN A 69 2.83 16.30 16.01
N GLU A 70 3.93 16.15 15.26
CA GLU A 70 4.79 17.26 14.90
C GLU A 70 4.10 18.25 13.95
N LEU A 71 3.42 17.76 12.91
CA LEU A 71 2.63 18.63 12.01
C LEU A 71 1.51 19.38 12.75
N HIS A 72 0.86 18.72 13.71
CA HIS A 72 -0.17 19.33 14.54
C HIS A 72 0.40 20.43 15.44
N ARG A 73 1.59 20.22 16.03
CA ARG A 73 2.30 21.28 16.78
C ARG A 73 2.62 22.48 15.90
N LEU A 74 2.86 22.26 14.61
CA LEU A 74 3.06 23.32 13.61
C LEU A 74 1.74 23.94 13.08
N GLY A 75 0.59 23.55 13.63
CA GLY A 75 -0.72 24.09 13.26
C GLY A 75 -1.30 23.52 11.96
N LEU A 76 -0.75 22.42 11.42
CA LEU A 76 -1.19 21.80 10.18
C LEU A 76 -2.25 20.71 10.44
N PRO A 77 -3.33 20.63 9.63
CA PRO A 77 -4.37 19.61 9.79
C PRO A 77 -3.85 18.21 9.43
N SER A 78 -3.93 17.26 10.37
CA SER A 78 -3.10 16.04 10.32
C SER A 78 -3.82 14.72 10.66
N SER A 79 -5.09 14.50 10.28
CA SER A 79 -5.83 13.30 10.73
C SER A 79 -6.01 12.18 9.71
N ALA A 80 -5.82 12.45 8.42
CA ALA A 80 -5.94 11.43 7.38
C ALA A 80 -4.54 10.93 7.02
N CYS A 81 -4.33 9.61 7.10
CA CYS A 81 -3.13 8.85 6.65
C CYS A 81 -2.14 8.35 7.74
N THR A 82 -2.57 8.02 8.97
CA THR A 82 -1.72 7.36 10.01
C THR A 82 -1.51 5.86 9.83
N VAL A 83 -2.44 5.22 9.13
CA VAL A 83 -2.57 3.77 9.18
C VAL A 83 -1.79 3.11 8.05
N LEU A 84 -1.08 2.04 8.36
CA LEU A 84 -0.38 1.22 7.37
C LEU A 84 -0.87 -0.23 7.48
N PRO A 85 -0.68 -1.05 6.45
CA PRO A 85 -0.81 -2.48 6.60
C PRO A 85 -0.03 -3.00 7.82
N ALA A 86 -0.58 -3.96 8.55
CA ALA A 86 0.01 -4.47 9.78
C ALA A 86 1.50 -4.89 9.63
N CYS A 87 1.89 -5.40 8.46
CA CYS A 87 3.27 -5.77 8.15
C CYS A 87 4.27 -4.59 8.14
N LEU A 88 3.77 -3.36 7.97
CA LEU A 88 4.55 -2.12 7.93
C LEU A 88 4.26 -1.20 9.12
N SER A 89 3.18 -1.44 9.87
CA SER A 89 2.81 -0.60 11.01
C SER A 89 3.87 -0.51 12.11
N ALA A 90 4.69 -1.55 12.25
CA ALA A 90 5.80 -1.64 13.20
C ALA A 90 7.19 -1.51 12.54
N ALA A 91 7.25 -1.09 11.26
CA ALA A 91 8.51 -0.83 10.58
C ALA A 91 9.25 0.33 11.27
N ASP A 92 10.58 0.26 11.29
CA ASP A 92 11.41 1.39 11.69
C ASP A 92 11.37 2.53 10.65
N LYS A 93 12.06 3.63 10.95
CA LYS A 93 12.04 4.83 10.13
C LYS A 93 12.66 4.62 8.75
N ASP A 94 13.75 3.86 8.67
CA ASP A 94 14.51 3.68 7.43
C ASP A 94 13.72 2.79 6.46
N LEU A 95 13.16 1.70 6.98
CA LEU A 95 12.30 0.82 6.21
C LEU A 95 11.01 1.52 5.77
N LEU A 96 10.45 2.37 6.65
CA LEU A 96 9.28 3.15 6.31
C LEU A 96 9.58 4.18 5.21
N GLN A 97 10.75 4.82 5.24
CA GLN A 97 11.16 5.75 4.20
C GLN A 97 11.24 5.06 2.84
N ILE A 98 11.90 3.90 2.77
CA ILE A 98 11.96 3.10 1.53
C ILE A 98 10.54 2.75 1.07
N PHE A 99 9.67 2.32 1.98
CA PHE A 99 8.29 2.04 1.64
C PHE A 99 7.54 3.26 1.08
N GLU A 100 7.74 4.45 1.66
CA GLU A 100 7.12 5.68 1.19
C GLU A 100 7.58 6.05 -0.22
N GLU A 101 8.87 5.89 -0.54
CA GLU A 101 9.39 6.06 -1.90
C GLU A 101 8.71 5.10 -2.89
N TRP A 102 8.56 3.83 -2.49
CA TRP A 102 7.83 2.84 -3.28
C TRP A 102 6.35 3.20 -3.45
N ARG A 103 5.69 3.68 -2.41
CA ARG A 103 4.29 4.12 -2.47
C ARG A 103 4.13 5.32 -3.41
N ASP A 104 5.07 6.25 -3.39
CA ASP A 104 5.03 7.43 -4.22
C ASP A 104 5.25 7.06 -5.70
N TRP A 105 6.14 6.09 -5.98
CA TRP A 105 6.27 5.46 -7.31
C TRP A 105 4.97 4.79 -7.80
N TRP A 106 4.17 4.24 -6.88
CA TRP A 106 2.85 3.65 -7.19
C TRP A 106 1.75 4.68 -7.48
N THR A 107 1.93 5.93 -7.07
CA THR A 107 0.89 6.97 -7.14
C THR A 107 0.38 7.25 -8.55
N PRO A 108 1.24 7.39 -9.59
CA PRO A 108 0.78 7.60 -10.96
C PRO A 108 0.00 6.41 -11.52
N ARG A 109 0.40 5.17 -11.18
CA ARG A 109 -0.28 3.95 -11.63
C ARG A 109 -1.71 3.88 -11.12
N LEU A 110 -1.93 4.24 -9.85
CA LEU A 110 -3.27 4.27 -9.27
C LEU A 110 -4.13 5.44 -9.78
N LYS A 111 -3.51 6.57 -10.16
CA LYS A 111 -4.23 7.72 -10.74
C LYS A 111 -4.91 7.37 -12.07
N ASN A 112 -4.31 6.46 -12.84
CA ASN A 112 -4.80 6.07 -14.17
C ASN A 112 -5.77 4.88 -14.13
N LEU A 113 -6.02 4.31 -12.95
CA LEU A 113 -6.99 3.24 -12.78
C LEU A 113 -8.40 3.83 -12.59
N PRO A 114 -9.45 3.17 -13.11
CA PRO A 114 -10.82 3.57 -12.82
C PRO A 114 -11.07 3.53 -11.31
N GLU A 115 -11.96 4.40 -10.82
CA GLU A 115 -12.34 4.39 -9.41
C GLU A 115 -12.82 2.99 -9.02
N MET A 116 -12.13 2.39 -8.06
CA MET A 116 -12.38 1.02 -7.65
C MET A 116 -12.17 0.84 -6.15
N THR A 117 -12.96 -0.06 -5.59
CA THR A 117 -12.83 -0.48 -4.19
C THR A 117 -11.62 -1.40 -4.02
N TRP A 118 -11.11 -1.52 -2.78
CA TRP A 118 -10.00 -2.43 -2.49
C TRP A 118 -10.27 -3.88 -2.94
N PRO A 119 -11.46 -4.48 -2.74
CA PRO A 119 -11.75 -5.82 -3.26
C PRO A 119 -11.57 -5.94 -4.78
N GLN A 120 -11.98 -4.94 -5.57
CA GLN A 120 -11.80 -4.94 -7.02
C GLN A 120 -10.31 -4.80 -7.38
N LEU A 121 -9.63 -3.82 -6.80
CA LEU A 121 -8.20 -3.59 -7.04
C LEU A 121 -7.35 -4.80 -6.65
N SER A 122 -7.64 -5.42 -5.51
CA SER A 122 -6.92 -6.59 -5.01
C SER A 122 -7.03 -7.81 -5.96
N LYS A 123 -8.14 -7.95 -6.68
CA LYS A 123 -8.30 -8.99 -7.71
C LYS A 123 -7.43 -8.68 -8.93
N VAL A 124 -7.43 -7.44 -9.39
CA VAL A 124 -6.59 -6.99 -10.51
C VAL A 124 -5.11 -7.18 -10.17
N LEU A 125 -4.68 -6.73 -8.99
CA LEU A 125 -3.32 -6.90 -8.49
C LEU A 125 -2.95 -8.38 -8.39
N ARG A 126 -3.84 -9.24 -7.85
CA ARG A 126 -3.57 -10.68 -7.76
C ARG A 126 -3.33 -11.30 -9.13
N TYR A 127 -4.12 -10.91 -10.14
CA TYR A 127 -3.96 -11.40 -11.50
C TYR A 127 -2.63 -10.96 -12.11
N SER A 128 -2.30 -9.66 -12.03
CA SER A 128 -1.02 -9.13 -12.50
C SER A 128 0.16 -9.77 -11.77
N MET A 129 0.07 -9.93 -10.45
CA MET A 129 1.14 -10.52 -9.65
C MET A 129 1.37 -12.00 -9.94
N ARG A 130 0.37 -12.75 -10.39
CA ARG A 130 0.53 -14.14 -10.83
C ARG A 130 1.20 -14.22 -12.19
N ARG A 131 0.70 -13.46 -13.17
CA ARG A 131 1.22 -13.44 -14.54
C ARG A 131 2.72 -13.16 -14.57
N ASP A 132 3.17 -12.17 -13.81
CA ASP A 132 4.58 -11.80 -13.84
C ASP A 132 5.52 -12.84 -13.17
N CYS A 133 4.97 -13.81 -12.42
CA CYS A 133 5.75 -14.93 -11.90
C CYS A 133 5.89 -16.02 -12.96
N ASP A 134 4.82 -16.25 -13.72
CA ASP A 134 4.79 -17.24 -14.79
C ASP A 134 5.69 -16.80 -15.98
N GLU A 135 5.87 -15.49 -16.20
CA GLU A 135 6.81 -14.97 -17.21
C GLU A 135 8.27 -14.92 -16.73
N GLY A 136 8.53 -14.97 -15.41
CA GLY A 136 9.89 -15.02 -14.85
C GLY A 136 10.55 -16.40 -15.00
N ASP A 137 9.77 -17.46 -15.07
CA ASP A 137 10.23 -18.86 -15.22
C ASP A 137 10.52 -19.26 -16.69
N LEU A 138 10.30 -18.38 -17.67
CA LEU A 138 10.57 -18.66 -19.09
C LEU A 138 11.91 -18.07 -19.60
N SER A 139 12.79 -17.62 -18.71
CA SER A 139 14.07 -16.98 -19.09
C SER A 139 15.34 -17.68 -18.63
N GLU A 140 15.25 -18.91 -18.13
CA GLU A 140 16.41 -19.74 -17.77
C GLU A 140 16.27 -21.15 -18.34
N ASP A 141 16.16 -21.27 -19.67
CA ASP A 141 16.52 -22.50 -20.39
C ASP A 141 17.11 -22.09 -21.74
N GLY A 142 18.40 -21.78 -21.71
CA GLY A 142 19.20 -21.40 -22.85
C GLY A 142 20.64 -21.81 -22.64
N ASP A 143 20.85 -23.07 -22.25
CA ASP A 143 22.13 -23.74 -22.47
C ASP A 143 22.53 -23.58 -23.94
N ASN A 144 23.69 -22.99 -24.17
CA ASN A 144 24.55 -23.49 -25.23
C ASN A 144 26.02 -23.22 -24.88
N ASP A 145 26.56 -24.09 -24.04
CA ASP A 145 27.96 -24.50 -24.15
C ASP A 145 28.12 -25.30 -25.45
N LEU A 146 28.82 -24.73 -26.43
CA LEU A 146 29.73 -25.39 -27.41
C LEU A 146 30.28 -24.40 -28.44
#